data_AF-A0A426YA46-F1
#
_entry.id   AF-A0A426YA46-F1
#
_cell.length_a   1.000
_cell.length_b   1.000
_cell.length_c   1.000
_cell.angle_alpha   90.00
_cell.angle_beta   90.00
_cell.angle_gamma   90.00
#
_symmetry.space_group_name_H-M   'P 1'
#
loop_
_entity.id
_entity.type
_entity.pdbx_description
1 polymer ?
#
loop_
_entity_poly.entity_id
_entity_poly.type
_entity_poly.pdbx_seq_one_letter_code
_entity_poly.pdbx_strand_id
1 'polypeptide(L)'
;MTSGCLKPRKEDGFAGHVKEKNKQFQLKNQEFTYEDLVYITKNFQHTIGKGGFGTVYLGELQDGTQVAVKVNSQSSSQGINEFQAEVNAELLTKIHHKNLMSLVGYCEDENFLALVYEYMAQGSLEQHLRGLEYLHSGCKPPIIHRDVKPTNILLNHKGEAKIADFGVSRIFQNDQTHVSTAVVGTMGYLDPEYDSISLDKSEQLELCKLDS
;
A
#
# COMPACT_ATOMS: atom_id res chain seq x y z
N MET A 1 43.68 15.16 -64.94
CA MET A 1 42.68 16.22 -64.69
C MET A 1 41.50 15.57 -63.98
N THR A 2 41.31 15.95 -62.71
CA THR A 2 40.16 15.76 -61.79
C THR A 2 39.38 14.43 -61.78
N SER A 3 39.68 13.59 -60.79
CA SER A 3 38.74 12.66 -60.14
C SER A 3 38.26 13.28 -58.82
N GLY A 4 36.96 13.57 -58.72
CA GLY A 4 36.33 14.10 -57.52
C GLY A 4 35.86 12.97 -56.60
N CYS A 5 36.47 12.86 -55.42
CA CYS A 5 36.02 11.97 -54.35
C CYS A 5 35.38 12.80 -53.23
N LEU A 6 34.15 12.41 -52.87
CA LEU A 6 33.29 13.03 -51.86
C LEU A 6 33.93 12.96 -50.47
N LYS A 7 33.98 14.10 -49.75
CA LYS A 7 34.32 14.14 -48.33
C LYS A 7 33.07 13.86 -47.48
N PRO A 8 33.15 13.03 -46.42
CA PRO A 8 32.04 12.83 -45.51
C PRO A 8 31.79 14.06 -44.63
N ARG A 9 30.50 14.38 -44.43
CA ARG A 9 29.99 15.40 -43.50
C ARG A 9 30.13 14.90 -42.05
N LYS A 10 30.47 15.83 -41.16
CA LYS A 10 30.60 15.62 -39.72
C LYS A 10 29.27 15.15 -39.12
N GLU A 11 29.33 14.12 -38.28
CA GLU A 11 28.24 13.76 -37.38
C GLU A 11 28.18 14.78 -36.25
N ASP A 12 27.05 15.48 -36.14
CA ASP A 12 26.78 16.40 -35.03
C ASP A 12 26.53 15.58 -33.77
N GLY A 13 27.48 15.66 -32.83
CA GLY A 13 27.34 15.09 -31.50
C GLY A 13 26.24 15.78 -30.73
N PHE A 14 25.11 15.09 -30.55
CA PHE A 14 24.09 15.46 -29.57
C PHE A 14 24.56 15.03 -28.18
N ALA A 15 25.35 15.90 -27.55
CA ALA A 15 25.57 15.86 -26.12
C ALA A 15 24.31 16.34 -25.39
N GLY A 16 23.83 15.51 -24.46
CA GLY A 16 22.91 15.92 -23.42
C GLY A 16 21.49 15.38 -23.57
N HIS A 17 21.22 14.26 -22.89
CA HIS A 17 19.99 14.11 -22.11
C HIS A 17 20.24 13.20 -20.90
N VAL A 18 20.36 13.88 -19.75
CA VAL A 18 19.74 13.53 -18.47
C VAL A 18 20.25 12.28 -17.74
N LYS A 19 21.28 12.52 -16.89
CA LYS A 19 21.54 11.76 -15.66
C LYS A 19 20.46 12.09 -14.61
N GLU A 20 19.33 11.41 -14.60
CA GLU A 20 18.37 11.48 -13.47
C GLU A 20 17.99 10.13 -12.87
N LYS A 21 18.31 9.00 -13.51
CA LYS A 21 17.82 7.69 -13.06
C LYS A 21 18.60 7.02 -11.91
N ASN A 22 19.62 7.66 -11.33
CA ASN A 22 20.56 7.00 -10.41
C ASN A 22 20.61 7.53 -8.97
N LYS A 23 19.75 8.46 -8.55
CA LYS A 23 19.71 8.92 -7.14
C LYS A 23 18.79 8.07 -6.25
N GLN A 24 17.61 7.70 -6.76
CA GLN A 24 16.59 7.01 -5.97
C GLN A 24 16.92 5.55 -5.61
N PHE A 25 17.89 4.95 -6.30
CA PHE A 25 18.38 3.60 -6.02
C PHE A 25 19.52 3.55 -4.98
N GLN A 26 20.11 4.69 -4.59
CA GLN A 26 21.27 4.75 -3.69
C GLN A 26 20.90 4.79 -2.20
N LEU A 27 19.63 5.00 -1.85
CA LEU A 27 19.18 5.26 -0.47
C LEU A 27 18.67 4.00 0.28
N LYS A 28 18.89 2.79 -0.25
CA LYS A 28 18.25 1.57 0.30
C LYS A 28 19.16 0.83 1.27
N ASN A 29 18.57 0.32 2.35
CA ASN A 29 19.22 -0.35 3.50
C ASN A 29 20.18 0.54 4.30
N GLN A 30 19.83 1.80 4.48
CA GLN A 30 20.58 2.63 5.41
C GLN A 30 20.22 2.22 6.85
N GLU A 31 21.24 1.95 7.66
CA GLU A 31 21.09 1.84 9.10
C GLU A 31 21.08 3.25 9.69
N PHE A 32 20.04 3.55 10.47
CA PHE A 32 19.86 4.83 11.15
C PHE A 32 20.06 4.68 12.64
N THR A 33 20.68 5.67 13.27
CA THR A 33 20.70 5.80 14.73
C THR A 33 19.38 6.38 15.23
N TYR A 34 19.10 6.23 16.53
CA TYR A 34 17.95 6.89 17.15
C TYR A 34 18.04 8.42 16.97
N GLU A 35 19.23 9.01 17.11
CA GLU A 35 19.47 10.44 16.92
C GLU A 35 19.16 10.91 15.50
N ASP A 36 19.49 10.10 14.48
CA ASP A 36 19.13 10.40 13.10
C ASP A 36 17.61 10.48 12.96
N LEU A 37 16.89 9.52 13.55
CA LEU A 37 15.43 9.49 13.50
C LEU A 37 14.80 10.67 14.25
N VAL A 38 15.34 11.05 15.41
CA VAL A 38 14.94 12.27 16.12
C VAL A 38 15.14 13.49 15.23
N TYR A 39 16.27 13.59 14.54
CA TYR A 39 16.58 14.72 13.67
C TYR A 39 15.60 14.80 12.47
N ILE A 40 15.49 13.73 11.68
CA ILE A 40 14.68 13.75 10.44
C ILE A 40 13.18 13.88 10.71
N THR A 41 12.70 13.44 11.88
CA THR A 41 11.29 13.55 12.28
C THR A 41 10.97 14.79 13.10
N LYS A 42 11.97 15.67 13.34
CA LYS A 42 11.85 16.86 14.19
C LYS A 42 11.32 16.51 15.58
N ASN A 43 11.96 15.51 16.21
CA ASN A 43 11.59 14.94 17.50
C ASN A 43 10.18 14.29 17.48
N PHE A 44 9.92 13.46 16.46
CA PHE A 44 8.68 12.71 16.28
C PHE A 44 7.42 13.58 16.30
N GLN A 45 7.50 14.80 15.77
CA GLN A 45 6.45 15.82 15.92
C GLN A 45 5.19 15.53 15.09
N HIS A 46 5.34 14.99 13.89
CA HIS A 46 4.24 14.85 12.94
C HIS A 46 3.86 13.38 12.71
N THR A 47 2.84 12.92 13.44
CA THR A 47 2.27 11.59 13.24
C THR A 47 1.37 11.54 12.02
N ILE A 48 1.59 10.55 11.14
CA ILE A 48 0.79 10.30 9.94
C ILE A 48 -0.03 8.99 10.01
N GLY A 49 0.21 8.15 11.03
CA GLY A 49 -0.58 6.95 11.27
C GLY A 49 -0.36 6.36 12.66
N LYS A 50 -1.39 5.72 13.23
CA LYS A 50 -1.35 5.00 14.50
C LYS A 50 -2.16 3.71 14.40
N GLY A 51 -1.64 2.61 14.92
CA GLY A 51 -2.35 1.32 14.96
C GLY A 51 -1.71 0.33 15.94
N GLY A 52 -2.18 -0.91 15.93
CA GLY A 52 -1.65 -1.98 16.81
C GLY A 52 -0.17 -2.29 16.59
N PHE A 53 0.37 -1.90 15.43
CA PHE A 53 1.75 -2.14 15.02
C PHE A 53 2.71 -0.97 15.37
N GLY A 54 2.19 0.08 16.01
CA GLY A 54 2.99 1.24 16.43
C GLY A 54 2.52 2.56 15.81
N THR A 55 3.45 3.52 15.73
CA THR A 55 3.17 4.89 15.26
C THR A 55 4.05 5.23 14.07
N VAL A 56 3.48 5.85 13.05
CA VAL A 56 4.19 6.28 11.84
C VAL A 56 4.31 7.81 11.85
N TYR A 57 5.52 8.30 11.65
CA TYR A 57 5.86 9.72 11.62
C TYR A 57 6.35 10.15 10.25
N LEU A 58 6.05 11.39 9.87
CA LEU A 58 6.66 12.02 8.69
C LEU A 58 8.09 12.44 9.04
N GLY A 59 9.04 12.11 8.16
CA GLY A 59 10.41 12.60 8.23
C GLY A 59 10.88 13.18 6.91
N GLU A 60 12.00 13.90 6.96
CA GLU A 60 12.68 14.47 5.80
C GLU A 60 14.19 14.22 5.89
N LEU A 61 14.74 13.53 4.89
CA LEU A 61 16.19 13.29 4.78
C LEU A 61 16.93 14.59 4.41
N GLN A 62 18.25 14.60 4.56
CA GLN A 62 19.08 15.78 4.28
C GLN A 62 18.98 16.29 2.83
N ASP A 63 18.64 15.41 1.89
CA ASP A 63 18.45 15.76 0.48
C ASP A 63 17.03 16.24 0.14
N GLY A 64 16.16 16.38 1.14
CA GLY A 64 14.76 16.77 1.00
C GLY A 64 13.80 15.61 0.70
N THR A 65 14.29 14.37 0.62
CA THR A 65 13.43 13.20 0.40
C THR A 65 12.51 12.97 1.60
N GLN A 66 11.21 12.94 1.36
CA GLN A 66 10.22 12.64 2.40
C GLN A 66 10.16 11.14 2.68
N VAL A 67 10.10 10.79 3.95
CA VAL A 67 10.05 9.40 4.44
C VAL A 67 8.96 9.19 5.48
N ALA A 68 8.53 7.95 5.63
CA ALA A 68 7.64 7.51 6.70
C ALA A 68 8.43 6.65 7.70
N VAL A 69 8.54 7.12 8.94
CA VAL A 69 9.26 6.43 10.02
C VAL A 69 8.24 5.70 10.89
N LYS A 70 8.15 4.38 10.75
CA LYS A 70 7.30 3.51 11.57
C LYS A 70 8.09 3.07 12.80
N VAL A 71 7.67 3.54 13.97
CA VAL A 71 8.23 3.14 15.27
C VAL A 71 7.39 2.00 15.82
N ASN A 72 8.00 0.83 15.98
CA ASN A 72 7.32 -0.38 16.39
C ASN A 72 7.16 -0.45 17.92
N SER A 73 6.03 -1.00 18.37
CA SER A 73 5.79 -1.22 19.80
C SER A 73 6.53 -2.46 20.30
N GLN A 74 7.53 -2.26 21.16
CA GLN A 74 8.31 -3.34 21.78
C GLN A 74 7.63 -4.02 22.97
N SER A 75 6.51 -3.47 23.46
CA SER A 75 5.72 -4.12 24.50
C SER A 75 4.93 -5.33 23.97
N SER A 76 5.03 -5.63 22.68
CA SER A 76 4.33 -6.74 22.02
C SER A 76 5.32 -7.63 21.29
N SER A 77 5.15 -8.94 21.43
CA SER A 77 5.89 -9.93 20.62
C SER A 77 5.64 -9.75 19.12
N GLN A 78 4.46 -9.25 18.75
CA GLN A 78 4.08 -8.96 17.37
C GLN A 78 4.98 -7.88 16.74
N GLY A 79 5.23 -6.76 17.42
CA GLY A 79 6.04 -5.65 16.89
C GLY A 79 7.52 -6.02 16.67
N ILE A 80 8.07 -6.88 17.54
CA ILE A 80 9.44 -7.42 17.40
C ILE A 80 9.49 -8.41 16.22
N ASN A 81 8.54 -9.34 16.15
CA ASN A 81 8.48 -10.31 15.05
C ASN A 81 8.30 -9.64 13.69
N GLU A 82 7.48 -8.57 13.62
CA GLU A 82 7.27 -7.80 12.39
C GLU A 82 8.54 -7.07 11.96
N PHE A 83 9.23 -6.40 12.91
CA PHE A 83 10.52 -5.76 12.63
C PHE A 83 11.54 -6.78 12.11
N GLN A 84 11.70 -7.90 12.82
CA GLN A 84 12.61 -8.97 12.41
C GLN A 84 12.20 -9.58 11.08
N ALA A 85 10.92 -9.76 10.80
CA ALA A 85 10.46 -10.26 9.52
C ALA A 85 10.77 -9.28 8.39
N GLU A 86 10.60 -7.97 8.59
CA GLU A 86 10.85 -6.94 7.57
C GLU A 86 12.34 -6.67 7.35
N VAL A 87 13.17 -6.71 8.40
CA VAL A 87 14.63 -6.53 8.33
C VAL A 87 15.35 -7.80 7.85
N ASN A 88 15.00 -8.98 8.38
CA ASN A 88 15.60 -10.25 7.95
C ASN A 88 15.02 -10.78 6.63
N ALA A 89 13.92 -10.20 6.14
CA ALA A 89 13.50 -10.41 4.78
C ALA A 89 14.52 -9.77 3.83
N GLU A 90 15.51 -10.57 3.42
CA GLU A 90 16.30 -10.32 2.21
C GLU A 90 15.42 -9.96 0.99
N LEU A 91 14.12 -10.25 1.05
CA LEU A 91 13.12 -9.93 0.03
C LEU A 91 12.87 -8.42 -0.14
N LEU A 92 12.68 -7.63 0.92
CA LEU A 92 12.35 -6.19 0.76
C LEU A 92 13.53 -5.37 0.22
N THR A 93 14.73 -5.88 0.45
CA THR A 93 15.98 -5.26 0.00
C THR A 93 16.35 -5.67 -1.42
N LYS A 94 15.91 -6.85 -1.89
CA LYS A 94 16.15 -7.39 -3.23
C LYS A 94 14.99 -7.15 -4.21
N ILE A 95 13.76 -6.96 -3.72
CA ILE A 95 12.58 -6.76 -4.55
C ILE A 95 12.35 -5.27 -4.77
N HIS A 96 12.39 -4.86 -6.04
CA HIS A 96 12.16 -3.49 -6.44
C HIS A 96 11.10 -3.44 -7.52
N HIS A 97 9.94 -2.91 -7.18
CA HIS A 97 8.88 -2.68 -8.12
C HIS A 97 8.13 -1.41 -7.75
N LYS A 98 7.74 -0.61 -8.74
CA LYS A 98 7.04 0.68 -8.57
C LYS A 98 5.68 0.58 -7.83
N ASN A 99 5.17 -0.63 -7.63
CA ASN A 99 3.91 -0.90 -6.95
C ASN A 99 4.11 -1.69 -5.64
N LEU A 100 5.33 -1.72 -5.12
CA LEU A 100 5.67 -2.26 -3.81
C LEU A 100 6.33 -1.14 -3.00
N MET A 101 5.99 -1.06 -1.71
CA MET A 101 6.59 -0.08 -0.80
C MET A 101 8.09 -0.31 -0.69
N SER A 102 8.88 0.73 -0.93
CA SER A 102 10.33 0.67 -0.80
C SER A 102 10.76 0.91 0.65
N LEU A 103 11.45 -0.06 1.23
CA LEU A 103 12.20 0.15 2.47
C LEU A 103 13.46 0.98 2.15
N VAL A 104 13.58 2.12 2.82
CA VAL A 104 14.75 3.01 2.76
C VAL A 104 15.80 2.52 3.76
N GLY A 105 15.37 2.16 4.97
CA GLY A 105 16.29 1.71 5.99
C GLY A 105 15.60 1.32 7.28
N TYR A 106 16.39 1.09 8.32
CA TYR A 106 15.89 0.67 9.63
C TYR A 106 16.77 1.25 10.74
N CYS A 107 16.25 1.22 11.95
CA CYS A 107 16.94 1.53 13.19
C CYS A 107 16.67 0.40 14.18
N GLU A 108 17.74 -0.20 14.71
CA GLU A 108 17.71 -1.18 15.79
C GLU A 108 18.63 -0.65 16.91
N ASP A 109 18.01 -0.13 17.96
CA ASP A 109 18.68 0.27 19.20
C ASP A 109 17.98 -0.45 20.37
N GLU A 110 18.67 -0.65 21.50
CA GLU A 110 18.32 -1.63 22.56
C GLU A 110 16.83 -1.67 22.94
N ASN A 111 16.21 -0.48 23.03
CA ASN A 111 14.79 -0.33 23.30
C ASN A 111 14.09 0.55 22.26
N PHE A 112 14.56 0.57 21.01
CA PHE A 112 13.98 1.35 19.93
C PHE A 112 14.12 0.64 18.57
N LEU A 113 13.00 0.18 18.03
CA LEU A 113 12.91 -0.44 16.70
C LEU A 113 12.10 0.46 15.77
N ALA A 114 12.67 0.82 14.62
CA ALA A 114 11.95 1.58 13.61
C ALA A 114 12.33 1.21 12.18
N LEU A 115 11.36 1.37 11.28
CA LEU A 115 11.50 1.13 9.86
C LEU A 115 11.26 2.44 9.11
N VAL A 116 12.08 2.71 8.11
CA VAL A 116 12.04 3.93 7.31
C VAL A 116 11.61 3.57 5.89
N TYR A 117 10.45 4.06 5.49
CA TYR A 117 9.84 3.83 4.18
C TYR A 117 9.83 5.11 3.35
N GLU A 118 9.67 4.96 2.03
CA GLU A 118 9.27 6.10 1.21
C GLU A 118 7.92 6.67 1.66
N TYR A 119 7.75 7.99 1.60
CA TYR A 119 6.50 8.62 1.99
C TYR A 119 5.44 8.52 0.89
N MET A 120 4.26 8.00 1.24
CA MET A 120 3.10 7.94 0.34
C MET A 120 2.18 9.13 0.58
N ALA A 121 2.33 10.18 -0.21
CA ALA A 121 1.61 11.45 -0.05
C ALA A 121 0.07 11.34 -0.17
N GLN A 122 -0.42 10.32 -0.86
CA GLN A 122 -1.87 10.08 -0.99
C GLN A 122 -2.41 9.16 0.12
N GLY A 123 -1.60 8.72 1.07
CA GLY A 123 -2.05 7.86 2.16
C GLY A 123 -2.51 6.47 1.71
N SER A 124 -3.33 5.82 2.55
CA SER A 124 -3.82 4.47 2.30
C SER A 124 -5.08 4.48 1.42
N LEU A 125 -5.31 3.38 0.70
CA LEU A 125 -6.50 3.23 -0.13
C LEU A 125 -7.80 3.31 0.70
N GLU A 126 -7.76 2.89 1.96
CA GLU A 126 -8.85 3.04 2.94
C GLU A 126 -9.36 4.49 3.01
N GLN A 127 -8.45 5.47 3.05
CA GLN A 127 -8.82 6.89 3.09
C GLN A 127 -9.58 7.35 1.84
N HIS A 128 -9.35 6.68 0.72
CA HIS A 128 -9.98 6.97 -0.58
C HIS A 128 -11.22 6.12 -0.85
N LEU A 129 -11.43 5.00 -0.14
CA LEU A 129 -12.53 4.06 -0.36
C LEU A 129 -13.74 4.24 0.56
N ARG A 130 -14.09 5.48 0.88
CA ARG A 130 -15.28 5.83 1.67
C ARG A 130 -16.61 5.34 1.07
N GLY A 131 -16.60 4.92 -0.20
CA GLY A 131 -17.76 4.28 -0.83
C GLY A 131 -18.22 3.02 -0.09
N LEU A 132 -17.31 2.19 0.44
CA LEU A 132 -17.69 0.96 1.15
C LEU A 132 -18.38 1.29 2.48
N GLU A 133 -17.80 2.22 3.24
CA GLU A 133 -18.40 2.75 4.47
C GLU A 133 -19.80 3.34 4.21
N TYR A 134 -19.96 4.11 3.12
CA TYR A 134 -21.26 4.65 2.75
C TYR A 134 -22.28 3.56 2.43
N LEU A 135 -21.89 2.49 1.72
CA LEU A 135 -22.80 1.38 1.43
C LEU A 135 -23.24 0.63 2.70
N HIS A 136 -22.32 0.39 3.63
CA HIS A 136 -22.60 -0.40 4.84
C HIS A 136 -23.33 0.41 5.92
N SER A 137 -22.92 1.67 6.13
CA SER A 137 -23.37 2.49 7.27
C SER A 137 -24.20 3.70 6.85
N GLY A 138 -23.98 4.22 5.63
CA GLY A 138 -24.65 5.39 5.09
C GLY A 138 -26.00 5.08 4.42
N CYS A 139 -26.12 3.93 3.75
CA CYS A 139 -27.35 3.45 3.14
C CYS A 139 -28.27 2.80 4.18
N LYS A 140 -29.56 3.10 4.10
CA LYS A 140 -30.61 2.47 4.91
C LYS A 140 -31.74 2.00 3.98
N PRO A 141 -31.86 0.69 3.73
CA PRO A 141 -31.11 -0.41 4.36
C PRO A 141 -29.65 -0.51 3.83
N PRO A 142 -28.71 -1.09 4.60
CA PRO A 142 -27.34 -1.31 4.15
C PRO A 142 -27.24 -2.04 2.82
N ILE A 143 -26.21 -1.75 2.04
CA ILE A 143 -25.93 -2.39 0.75
C ILE A 143 -24.60 -3.13 0.87
N ILE A 144 -24.59 -4.42 0.53
CA ILE A 144 -23.38 -5.23 0.48
C ILE A 144 -22.98 -5.40 -0.99
N HIS A 145 -21.76 -4.98 -1.34
CA HIS A 145 -21.28 -4.98 -2.73
C HIS A 145 -21.10 -6.41 -3.29
N ARG A 146 -20.54 -7.31 -2.48
CA ARG A 146 -20.22 -8.74 -2.76
C ARG A 146 -19.19 -9.05 -3.84
N ASP A 147 -18.68 -8.04 -4.55
CA ASP A 147 -17.59 -8.23 -5.53
C ASP A 147 -16.54 -7.11 -5.45
N VAL A 148 -16.02 -6.87 -4.25
CA VAL A 148 -14.96 -5.86 -4.03
C VAL A 148 -13.62 -6.46 -4.45
N LYS A 149 -13.01 -5.90 -5.49
CA LYS A 149 -11.72 -6.32 -6.04
C LYS A 149 -11.04 -5.15 -6.75
N PRO A 150 -9.71 -5.17 -6.96
CA PRO A 150 -9.00 -4.06 -7.60
C PRO A 150 -9.55 -3.66 -8.96
N THR A 151 -10.07 -4.60 -9.77
CA THR A 151 -10.67 -4.27 -11.08
C THR A 151 -12.01 -3.54 -10.98
N ASN A 152 -12.68 -3.60 -9.83
CA ASN A 152 -13.91 -2.89 -9.52
C ASN A 152 -13.67 -1.61 -8.70
N ILE A 153 -12.41 -1.24 -8.46
CA ILE A 153 -12.00 0.03 -7.86
C ILE A 153 -11.40 0.89 -8.97
N LEU A 154 -12.20 1.83 -9.47
CA LEU A 154 -11.79 2.72 -10.55
C LEU A 154 -11.21 4.02 -9.98
N LEU A 155 -10.12 4.49 -10.57
CA LEU A 155 -9.53 5.78 -10.24
C LEU A 155 -9.89 6.80 -11.33
N ASN A 156 -10.33 7.99 -10.93
CA ASN A 156 -10.50 9.10 -11.88
C ASN A 156 -9.19 9.90 -12.07
N HIS A 157 -9.22 10.93 -12.91
CA HIS A 157 -8.05 11.78 -13.21
C HIS A 157 -7.49 12.56 -12.01
N LYS A 158 -8.24 12.66 -10.91
CA LYS A 158 -7.80 13.28 -9.66
C LYS A 158 -7.23 12.27 -8.66
N GLY A 159 -7.21 10.97 -9.00
CA GLY A 159 -6.82 9.89 -8.10
C GLY A 159 -7.91 9.49 -7.10
N GLU A 160 -9.14 9.98 -7.25
CA GLU A 160 -10.25 9.59 -6.38
C GLU A 160 -10.73 8.18 -6.75
N ALA A 161 -10.81 7.30 -5.76
CA ALA A 161 -11.30 5.93 -5.92
C ALA A 161 -12.83 5.87 -5.93
N LYS A 162 -13.39 5.08 -6.84
CA LYS A 162 -14.83 4.81 -6.96
C LYS A 162 -15.08 3.32 -7.13
N ILE A 163 -16.04 2.81 -6.37
CA ILE A 163 -16.48 1.42 -6.48
C ILE A 163 -17.39 1.30 -7.69
N ALA A 164 -17.15 0.28 -8.50
CA ALA A 164 -17.91 -0.04 -9.70
C ALA A 164 -18.41 -1.50 -9.64
N ASP A 165 -19.29 -1.84 -10.58
CA ASP A 165 -19.85 -3.19 -10.75
C ASP A 165 -20.70 -3.71 -9.57
N PHE A 166 -21.87 -3.11 -9.44
CA PHE A 166 -22.90 -3.51 -8.47
C PHE A 166 -23.78 -4.67 -8.97
N GLY A 167 -23.38 -5.38 -10.05
CA GLY A 167 -24.20 -6.40 -10.72
C GLY A 167 -24.61 -7.55 -9.81
N VAL A 168 -23.80 -7.80 -8.77
CA VAL A 168 -24.09 -8.78 -7.73
C VAL A 168 -24.31 -8.13 -6.36
N SER A 169 -24.64 -6.86 -6.23
CA SER A 169 -24.89 -6.26 -4.91
C SER A 169 -26.25 -6.65 -4.31
N ARG A 170 -26.39 -6.53 -2.98
CA ARG A 170 -27.64 -6.83 -2.25
C ARG A 170 -27.94 -5.77 -1.19
N ILE A 171 -29.23 -5.51 -1.01
CA ILE A 171 -29.76 -4.70 0.08
C ILE A 171 -30.05 -5.62 1.26
N PHE A 172 -29.70 -5.17 2.45
CA PHE A 172 -29.77 -5.93 3.69
C PHE A 172 -30.77 -5.30 4.64
N GLN A 173 -31.80 -6.03 5.09
CA GLN A 173 -32.81 -5.46 5.98
C GLN A 173 -32.26 -5.32 7.40
N ASN A 174 -32.58 -4.19 8.05
CA ASN A 174 -31.95 -3.70 9.30
C ASN A 174 -32.02 -4.65 10.52
N ASP A 175 -32.77 -5.74 10.43
CA ASP A 175 -33.02 -6.64 11.57
C ASP A 175 -32.32 -8.00 11.42
N GLN A 176 -31.57 -8.19 10.34
CA GLN A 176 -30.80 -9.40 10.09
C GLN A 176 -29.31 -9.11 10.26
N THR A 177 -28.55 -10.05 10.81
CA THR A 177 -27.07 -10.04 10.79
C THR A 177 -26.53 -10.83 9.60
N HIS A 178 -27.42 -11.48 8.85
CA HIS A 178 -27.09 -12.30 7.70
C HIS A 178 -28.24 -12.45 6.70
N VAL A 179 -27.90 -12.65 5.43
CA VAL A 179 -28.85 -12.98 4.36
C VAL A 179 -28.37 -14.21 3.62
N SER A 180 -29.26 -15.19 3.46
CA SER A 180 -29.04 -16.40 2.66
C SER A 180 -29.15 -16.07 1.18
N THR A 181 -28.08 -16.28 0.42
CA THR A 181 -28.01 -16.00 -1.03
C THR A 181 -27.07 -16.98 -1.71
N ALA A 182 -27.24 -17.17 -3.01
CA ALA A 182 -26.22 -17.84 -3.83
C ALA A 182 -24.86 -17.17 -3.62
N VAL A 183 -23.81 -17.99 -3.49
CA VAL A 183 -22.42 -17.54 -3.46
C VAL A 183 -22.10 -16.90 -4.80
N VAL A 184 -21.80 -15.60 -4.76
CA VAL A 184 -21.45 -14.79 -5.93
C VAL A 184 -20.28 -13.89 -5.55
N GLY A 185 -19.40 -13.63 -6.52
CA GLY A 185 -18.18 -12.86 -6.33
C GLY A 185 -17.03 -13.47 -7.12
N THR A 186 -15.84 -12.90 -6.97
CA THR A 186 -14.64 -13.34 -7.68
C THR A 186 -13.81 -14.27 -6.80
N MET A 187 -13.51 -15.47 -7.29
CA MET A 187 -12.63 -16.44 -6.61
C MET A 187 -11.28 -15.78 -6.24
N GLY A 188 -10.83 -16.00 -5.00
CA GLY A 188 -9.65 -15.35 -4.41
C GLY A 188 -9.93 -14.02 -3.70
N TYR A 189 -11.14 -13.45 -3.85
CA TYR A 189 -11.62 -12.27 -3.13
C TYR A 189 -12.90 -12.57 -2.32
N LEU A 190 -13.34 -13.83 -2.31
CA LEU A 190 -14.42 -14.28 -1.46
C LEU A 190 -13.93 -14.34 -0.02
N ASP A 191 -14.81 -13.95 0.91
CA ASP A 191 -14.58 -14.15 2.33
C ASP A 191 -14.41 -15.67 2.60
N PRO A 192 -13.40 -16.09 3.38
CA PRO A 192 -13.12 -17.50 3.66
C PRO A 192 -14.32 -18.31 4.18
N GLU A 193 -15.24 -17.67 4.90
CA GLU A 193 -16.48 -18.33 5.34
C GLU A 193 -17.37 -18.72 4.16
N TYR A 194 -17.33 -18.00 3.03
CA TYR A 194 -18.06 -18.33 1.81
C TYR A 194 -17.29 -19.26 0.87
N ASP A 195 -15.98 -19.13 0.84
CA ASP A 195 -15.12 -19.97 -0.01
C ASP A 195 -15.19 -21.44 0.45
N SER A 196 -15.22 -21.67 1.77
CA SER A 196 -15.39 -23.01 2.36
C SER A 196 -16.76 -23.63 2.07
N ILE A 197 -17.84 -22.83 2.02
CA ILE A 197 -19.20 -23.27 1.66
C ILE A 197 -19.30 -23.65 0.17
N SER A 198 -18.55 -22.98 -0.71
CA SER A 198 -18.56 -23.29 -2.15
C SER A 198 -18.04 -24.70 -2.50
N LEU A 199 -17.30 -25.32 -1.57
CA LEU A 199 -16.70 -26.66 -1.72
C LEU A 199 -17.61 -27.80 -1.23
N ASP A 200 -18.64 -27.51 -0.44
CA ASP A 200 -19.60 -28.52 0.03
C ASP A 200 -20.93 -28.39 -0.73
N LYS A 201 -21.10 -29.21 -1.77
CA LYS A 201 -22.20 -29.10 -2.75
C LYS A 201 -23.59 -29.51 -2.24
N SER A 202 -23.83 -29.55 -0.92
CA SER A 202 -25.02 -30.21 -0.36
C SER A 202 -26.00 -29.32 0.40
N GLU A 203 -25.64 -28.12 0.87
CA GLU A 203 -26.58 -27.32 1.66
C GLU A 203 -26.68 -25.87 1.16
N GLN A 204 -27.89 -25.51 0.75
CA GLN A 204 -28.29 -24.11 0.57
C GLN A 204 -28.43 -23.48 1.96
N LEU A 205 -27.47 -22.67 2.40
CA LEU A 205 -27.64 -21.47 3.23
C LEU A 205 -26.25 -20.85 3.48
N GLU A 206 -26.08 -19.52 3.37
CA GLU A 206 -25.61 -18.59 4.44
C GLU A 206 -24.34 -17.84 3.94
N LEU A 207 -23.90 -16.63 4.36
CA LEU A 207 -24.28 -15.68 5.42
C LEU A 207 -23.65 -14.32 5.02
N CYS A 208 -24.38 -13.34 4.47
CA CYS A 208 -23.80 -11.99 4.28
C CYS A 208 -23.64 -11.21 5.57
N LYS A 209 -22.44 -11.21 6.17
CA LYS A 209 -22.13 -10.39 7.35
C LYS A 209 -21.80 -8.95 6.95
N LEU A 210 -22.28 -8.00 7.74
CA LEU A 210 -21.73 -6.64 7.75
C LEU A 210 -20.46 -6.71 8.59
N ASP A 211 -19.29 -6.61 7.95
CA ASP A 211 -18.04 -6.46 8.68
C ASP A 211 -18.08 -5.11 9.42
N SER A 212 -18.10 -5.19 10.75
CA SER A 212 -18.14 -4.06 11.69
C SER A 212 -16.76 -3.69 12.19
#